data_AF-A0ABD3XP57-F1
#
_entry.id   AF-A0ABD3XP57-F1
#
_cell.length_a   1.000
_cell.length_b   1.000
_cell.length_c   1.000
_cell.angle_alpha   90.00
_cell.angle_beta   90.00
_cell.angle_gamma   90.00
#
_symmetry.space_group_name_H-M   'P 1'
#
loop_
_entity.id
_entity.type
_entity.pdbx_description
1 polymer ?
#
loop_
_entity_poly.entity_id
_entity_poly.type
_entity_poly.pdbx_seq_one_letter_code
_entity_poly.pdbx_strand_id
1 'polypeptide(L)'
;MPDDSQSEQSFKNAMPDDSQSEHLYQNAMPDDSQSEQLYQNVTIFCWILSMTSNLKDKAAAVNSTWAPRCNKYVFVISAEPGVTSASNNQETSGYVQNDILYINSPEGYLNLVKKVKKVIQYLYEKELHNFDWFLKADDDSYFIIENLRYLLSKHDPSKGLYLGYALEPEVYSKSVLYMSGGAGYVFSREGIRLMVEKGYNVGACKESTDFEDLEIGKCAKIAGVTAVNTTDKFDRETFHPDHLKDFLPGPPQDWLKYYAKNKPKGGPDCCSQYSISFHRMSYQDILIFDHLLYKTNVYGRRNLRNDTDVFKVRQS
;
A
#
# COMPACT_ATOMS: atom_id res chain seq x y z
N MET A 1 31.79 7.63 50.51
CA MET A 1 30.74 6.83 49.86
C MET A 1 29.57 6.79 50.81
N PRO A 2 28.46 7.51 50.55
CA PRO A 2 27.21 7.28 51.24
C PRO A 2 26.45 6.10 50.59
N ASP A 3 25.67 5.44 51.42
CA ASP A 3 25.03 4.13 51.28
C ASP A 3 23.74 4.20 50.43
N ASP A 4 23.70 3.48 49.30
CA ASP A 4 22.59 3.45 48.33
C ASP A 4 21.41 2.56 48.76
N SER A 5 21.48 1.91 49.92
CA SER A 5 20.49 0.90 50.33
C SER A 5 19.12 1.44 50.79
N GLN A 6 18.98 2.76 51.04
CA GLN A 6 17.71 3.34 51.50
C GLN A 6 16.82 3.90 50.37
N SER A 7 17.32 4.02 49.14
CA SER A 7 16.57 4.57 48.01
C SER A 7 15.75 3.51 47.26
N GLU A 8 16.16 2.24 47.28
CA GLU A 8 15.47 1.15 46.59
C GLU A 8 14.15 0.74 47.26
N GLN A 9 13.97 1.05 48.54
CA GLN A 9 12.80 0.59 49.31
C GLN A 9 11.59 1.53 49.20
N SER A 10 11.77 2.77 48.71
CA SER A 10 10.65 3.70 48.47
C SER A 10 9.99 3.52 47.11
N PHE A 11 10.68 2.91 46.13
CA PHE A 11 10.17 2.68 44.78
C PHE A 11 9.33 1.41 44.61
N LYS A 12 9.35 0.48 45.57
CA LYS A 12 8.56 -0.77 45.50
C LYS A 12 7.13 -0.66 46.05
N ASN A 13 6.78 0.43 46.73
CA ASN A 13 5.49 0.56 47.42
C ASN A 13 4.45 1.41 46.66
N ALA A 14 4.62 1.63 45.36
CA ALA A 14 3.68 2.40 44.54
C ALA A 14 3.31 1.71 43.20
N MET A 15 3.39 0.38 43.12
CA MET A 15 2.78 -0.35 42.01
C MET A 15 1.31 -0.66 42.36
N PRO A 16 0.33 -0.17 41.58
CA PRO A 16 -1.05 -0.58 41.76
C PRO A 16 -1.20 -2.08 41.50
N ASP A 17 -2.19 -2.68 42.16
CA ASP A 17 -2.65 -4.06 41.97
C ASP A 17 -2.76 -4.44 40.48
N ASP A 18 -2.05 -5.50 40.07
CA ASP A 18 -1.88 -5.97 38.69
C ASP A 18 -3.21 -6.29 38.00
N SER A 19 -4.26 -6.58 38.77
CA SER A 19 -5.60 -6.85 38.25
C SER A 19 -6.33 -5.60 37.75
N GLN A 20 -6.07 -4.44 38.35
CA GLN A 20 -6.66 -3.16 37.91
C GLN A 20 -5.90 -2.58 36.72
N SER A 21 -4.58 -2.81 36.64
CA SER A 21 -3.76 -2.39 35.50
C SER A 21 -4.19 -3.15 34.24
N GLU A 22 -4.32 -4.49 34.28
CA GLU A 22 -4.78 -5.31 33.14
C GLU A 22 -6.15 -4.90 32.61
N HIS A 23 -7.12 -4.63 33.50
CA HIS A 23 -8.45 -4.14 33.11
C HIS A 23 -8.43 -2.73 32.51
N LEU A 24 -7.52 -1.85 32.95
CA LEU A 24 -7.33 -0.53 32.34
C LEU A 24 -6.63 -0.64 30.98
N TYR A 25 -5.68 -1.57 30.81
CA TYR A 25 -5.01 -1.85 29.53
C TYR A 25 -5.98 -2.41 28.48
N GLN A 26 -6.87 -3.34 28.85
CA GLN A 26 -7.89 -3.88 27.92
C GLN A 26 -8.91 -2.83 27.47
N ASN A 27 -9.25 -1.85 28.31
CA ASN A 27 -10.17 -0.76 27.95
C ASN A 27 -9.51 0.40 27.18
N ALA A 28 -8.18 0.39 27.02
CA ALA A 28 -7.41 1.43 26.35
C ALA A 28 -6.99 1.09 24.91
N MET A 29 -7.22 -0.15 24.45
CA MET A 29 -6.93 -0.53 23.07
C MET A 29 -7.99 0.03 22.11
N PRO A 30 -7.59 0.48 20.90
CA PRO A 30 -8.51 0.83 19.84
C PRO A 30 -9.51 -0.30 19.55
N ASP A 31 -10.76 0.05 19.26
CA ASP A 31 -11.75 -0.89 18.74
C ASP A 31 -11.52 -1.16 17.26
N ASP A 32 -11.01 -2.34 16.97
CA ASP A 32 -10.64 -2.76 15.61
C ASP A 32 -11.68 -3.69 14.96
N SER A 33 -12.86 -3.87 15.58
CA SER A 33 -13.89 -4.83 15.11
C SER A 33 -14.31 -4.61 13.65
N GLN A 34 -14.44 -3.36 13.21
CA GLN A 34 -14.74 -3.03 11.81
C GLN A 34 -13.60 -3.42 10.86
N SER A 35 -12.35 -3.22 11.28
CA SER A 35 -11.17 -3.62 10.52
C SER A 35 -11.09 -5.14 10.39
N GLU A 36 -11.32 -5.87 11.48
CA GLU A 36 -11.34 -7.33 11.48
C GLU A 36 -12.42 -7.90 10.56
N GLN A 37 -13.63 -7.34 10.61
CA GLN A 37 -14.71 -7.74 9.72
C GLN A 37 -14.36 -7.49 8.24
N LEU A 38 -13.74 -6.34 7.94
CA LEU A 38 -13.28 -6.04 6.59
C LEU A 38 -12.15 -6.98 6.16
N TYR A 39 -11.21 -7.33 7.04
CA TYR A 39 -10.13 -8.28 6.74
C TYR A 39 -10.65 -9.65 6.29
N GLN A 40 -11.74 -10.12 6.89
CA GLN A 40 -12.39 -11.39 6.54
C GLN A 40 -13.17 -11.33 5.22
N ASN A 41 -13.78 -10.18 4.91
CA ASN A 41 -14.69 -10.04 3.76
C ASN A 41 -14.05 -9.45 2.49
N VAL A 42 -12.90 -8.78 2.63
CA VAL A 42 -12.20 -8.11 1.53
C VAL A 42 -10.78 -8.66 1.46
N THR A 43 -10.59 -9.68 0.62
CA THR A 43 -9.32 -10.40 0.53
C THR A 43 -8.35 -9.71 -0.42
N ILE A 44 -7.15 -9.37 0.07
CA ILE A 44 -6.14 -8.63 -0.68
C ILE A 44 -4.85 -9.46 -0.79
N PHE A 45 -4.40 -9.68 -2.02
CA PHE A 45 -3.05 -10.15 -2.32
C PHE A 45 -2.14 -8.94 -2.62
N CYS A 46 -1.03 -8.80 -1.91
CA CYS A 46 -0.07 -7.72 -2.12
C CYS A 46 1.17 -8.25 -2.84
N TRP A 47 1.50 -7.70 -4.01
CA TRP A 47 2.77 -7.97 -4.68
C TRP A 47 3.65 -6.72 -4.62
N ILE A 48 4.83 -6.87 -4.04
CA ILE A 48 5.68 -5.74 -3.63
C ILE A 48 6.93 -5.80 -4.47
N LEU A 49 7.10 -4.87 -5.40
CA LEU A 49 8.30 -4.82 -6.23
C LEU A 49 9.50 -4.42 -5.36
N SER A 50 10.56 -5.20 -5.44
CA SER A 50 11.82 -4.93 -4.76
C SER A 50 13.00 -5.46 -5.59
N MET A 51 14.19 -5.40 -5.01
CA MET A 51 15.44 -5.92 -5.56
C MET A 51 16.27 -6.52 -4.43
N THR A 52 17.19 -7.42 -4.77
CA THR A 52 18.03 -8.13 -3.79
C THR A 52 18.72 -7.18 -2.81
N SER A 53 19.23 -6.05 -3.27
CA SER A 53 19.94 -5.07 -2.42
C SER A 53 19.06 -4.40 -1.36
N ASN A 54 17.73 -4.39 -1.55
CA ASN A 54 16.78 -3.74 -0.65
C ASN A 54 16.16 -4.72 0.37
N LEU A 55 16.55 -6.01 0.32
CA LEU A 55 15.98 -7.06 1.17
C LEU A 55 16.24 -6.84 2.66
N LYS A 56 17.40 -6.27 3.01
CA LYS A 56 17.85 -6.13 4.40
C LYS A 56 17.34 -4.85 5.08
N ASP A 57 16.86 -3.87 4.32
CA ASP A 57 16.40 -2.57 4.84
C ASP A 57 14.94 -2.28 4.47
N LYS A 58 14.66 -1.84 3.24
CA LYS A 58 13.32 -1.40 2.81
C LYS A 58 12.31 -2.53 2.87
N ALA A 59 12.60 -3.66 2.23
CA ALA A 59 11.70 -4.80 2.23
C ALA A 59 11.54 -5.38 3.65
N ALA A 60 12.59 -5.35 4.48
CA ALA A 60 12.51 -5.78 5.87
C ALA A 60 11.60 -4.86 6.70
N ALA A 61 11.65 -3.55 6.49
CA ALA A 61 10.74 -2.60 7.12
C ALA A 61 9.29 -2.83 6.67
N VAL A 62 9.06 -3.05 5.36
CA VAL A 62 7.72 -3.40 4.84
C VAL A 62 7.20 -4.72 5.44
N ASN A 63 8.05 -5.75 5.50
CA ASN A 63 7.71 -7.09 6.01
C ASN A 63 7.37 -7.08 7.51
N SER A 64 8.02 -6.20 8.28
CA SER A 64 7.77 -6.07 9.73
C SER A 64 6.67 -5.06 10.10
N THR A 65 6.04 -4.42 9.09
CA THR A 65 5.02 -3.39 9.30
C THR A 65 3.72 -3.70 8.57
N TRP A 66 3.48 -3.08 7.41
CA TRP A 66 2.16 -3.07 6.77
C TRP A 66 1.86 -4.30 5.90
N ALA A 67 2.86 -4.97 5.33
CA ALA A 67 2.62 -6.11 4.44
C ALA A 67 1.87 -7.28 5.11
N PRO A 68 2.16 -7.64 6.38
CA PRO A 68 1.40 -8.66 7.12
C PRO A 68 -0.09 -8.37 7.29
N ARG A 69 -0.55 -7.13 7.07
CA ARG A 69 -1.98 -6.76 7.11
C ARG A 69 -2.71 -7.12 5.80
N CYS A 70 -1.99 -7.52 4.76
CA CYS A 70 -2.57 -8.17 3.57
C CYS A 70 -3.02 -9.60 3.93
N ASN A 71 -3.93 -10.21 3.15
CA ASN A 71 -4.30 -11.61 3.38
C ASN A 71 -3.18 -12.56 2.90
N LYS A 72 -2.45 -12.14 1.86
CA LYS A 72 -1.20 -12.74 1.41
C LYS A 72 -0.33 -11.65 0.80
N TYR A 73 0.99 -11.77 0.93
CA TYR A 73 1.92 -10.87 0.29
C TYR A 73 3.17 -11.59 -0.20
N VAL A 74 3.80 -11.05 -1.24
CA VAL A 74 5.11 -11.49 -1.74
C VAL A 74 5.95 -10.30 -2.19
N PHE A 75 7.26 -10.40 -2.01
CA PHE A 75 8.25 -9.53 -2.60
C PHE A 75 8.66 -10.08 -3.97
N VAL A 76 8.48 -9.29 -5.02
CA VAL A 76 8.82 -9.66 -6.39
C VAL A 76 10.22 -9.16 -6.71
N ILE A 77 11.13 -10.09 -6.96
CA ILE A 77 12.55 -9.81 -7.23
C ILE A 77 12.91 -10.40 -8.60
N SER A 78 13.77 -9.73 -9.36
CA SER A 78 14.31 -10.36 -10.55
C SER A 78 15.20 -11.54 -10.19
N ALA A 79 15.00 -12.67 -10.85
CA ALA A 79 15.95 -13.77 -10.77
C ALA A 79 17.30 -13.34 -11.37
N GLU A 80 18.39 -13.52 -10.63
CA GLU A 80 19.73 -13.41 -11.21
C GLU A 80 19.98 -14.58 -12.19
N PRO A 81 20.81 -14.40 -13.24
CA PRO A 81 21.17 -15.48 -14.14
C PRO A 81 21.77 -16.67 -13.35
N GLY A 82 21.10 -17.82 -13.39
CA GLY A 82 21.52 -19.03 -12.68
C GLY A 82 20.94 -19.22 -11.28
N VAL A 83 20.19 -18.24 -10.75
CA VAL A 83 19.43 -18.40 -9.51
C VAL A 83 18.07 -19.00 -9.83
N THR A 84 17.94 -20.30 -9.58
CA THR A 84 16.63 -20.95 -9.44
C THR A 84 16.14 -20.69 -8.02
N SER A 85 14.81 -20.73 -7.77
CA SER A 85 14.13 -20.37 -6.51
C SER A 85 14.60 -21.09 -5.23
N ALA A 86 15.70 -21.85 -5.28
CA ALA A 86 16.30 -22.65 -4.22
C ALA A 86 17.76 -22.25 -3.88
N SER A 87 18.37 -21.25 -4.53
CA SER A 87 19.78 -20.88 -4.27
C SER A 87 19.92 -19.43 -3.81
N ASN A 88 19.85 -19.19 -2.50
CA ASN A 88 20.69 -18.26 -1.72
C ASN A 88 20.12 -18.04 -0.31
N ASN A 89 20.39 -18.97 0.61
CA ASN A 89 19.91 -18.98 2.00
C ASN A 89 20.61 -17.98 2.94
N GLN A 90 21.39 -17.01 2.44
CA GLN A 90 22.13 -16.08 3.31
C GLN A 90 21.53 -14.67 3.37
N GLU A 91 20.83 -14.20 2.32
CA GLU A 91 20.24 -12.84 2.31
C GLU A 91 18.75 -12.81 2.65
N THR A 92 18.11 -13.98 2.70
CA THR A 92 16.68 -14.15 3.01
C THR A 92 16.40 -14.50 4.48
N SER A 93 17.43 -14.43 5.34
CA SER A 93 17.32 -14.71 6.79
C SER A 93 16.35 -13.71 7.45
N GLY A 94 15.06 -14.04 7.47
CA GLY A 94 13.96 -13.14 7.88
C GLY A 94 12.70 -13.23 7.02
N TYR A 95 12.77 -13.89 5.86
CA TYR A 95 11.65 -14.17 4.97
C TYR A 95 11.33 -15.67 5.02
N VAL A 96 10.05 -16.02 5.06
CA VAL A 96 9.61 -17.41 4.85
C VAL A 96 9.79 -17.74 3.37
N GLN A 97 10.08 -19.02 3.03
CA GLN A 97 10.37 -19.50 1.67
C GLN A 97 9.35 -19.06 0.59
N ASN A 98 8.14 -18.64 0.98
CA ASN A 98 7.06 -18.21 0.08
C ASN A 98 6.85 -16.69 0.01
N ASP A 99 7.63 -15.90 0.75
CA ASP A 99 7.51 -14.44 0.78
C ASP A 99 8.22 -13.78 -0.40
N ILE A 100 9.02 -14.53 -1.17
CA ILE A 100 9.77 -14.00 -2.32
C ILE A 100 9.35 -14.73 -3.60
N LEU A 101 8.91 -13.96 -4.58
CA LEU A 101 8.62 -14.40 -5.93
C LEU A 101 9.73 -13.94 -6.88
N TYR A 102 10.57 -14.89 -7.30
CA TYR A 102 11.58 -14.62 -8.32
C TYR A 102 10.97 -14.64 -9.72
N ILE A 103 11.08 -13.52 -10.43
CA ILE A 103 10.63 -13.37 -11.82
C ILE A 103 11.84 -13.33 -12.74
N ASN A 104 11.84 -14.17 -13.77
CA ASN A 104 12.89 -14.16 -14.79
C ASN A 104 12.77 -12.92 -15.71
N SER A 105 13.22 -11.76 -15.22
CA SER A 105 13.30 -10.50 -15.95
C SER A 105 14.55 -9.78 -15.46
N PRO A 106 15.36 -9.13 -16.32
CA PRO A 106 16.50 -8.35 -15.83
C PRO A 106 16.03 -7.26 -14.87
N GLU A 107 16.87 -6.92 -13.89
CA GLU A 107 16.61 -5.77 -13.02
C GLU A 107 16.64 -4.45 -13.80
N GLY A 108 16.06 -3.42 -13.19
CA GLY A 108 16.14 -2.05 -13.68
C GLY A 108 14.85 -1.52 -14.31
N TYR A 109 14.77 -0.19 -14.33
CA TYR A 109 13.55 0.57 -14.64
C TYR A 109 12.95 0.22 -16.01
N LEU A 110 13.79 0.05 -17.03
CA LEU A 110 13.37 -0.26 -18.40
C LEU A 110 12.74 -1.66 -18.55
N ASN A 111 12.89 -2.53 -17.55
CA ASN A 111 12.35 -3.89 -17.55
C ASN A 111 11.09 -4.04 -16.69
N LEU A 112 10.60 -2.96 -16.06
CA LEU A 112 9.47 -3.01 -15.14
C LEU A 112 8.18 -3.46 -15.82
N VAL A 113 7.89 -3.00 -17.04
CA VAL A 113 6.72 -3.46 -17.82
C VAL A 113 6.71 -4.99 -17.96
N LYS A 114 7.87 -5.57 -18.32
CA LYS A 114 8.04 -7.02 -18.47
C LYS A 114 7.91 -7.74 -17.13
N LYS A 115 8.49 -7.19 -16.06
CA LYS A 115 8.40 -7.74 -14.70
C LYS A 115 6.93 -7.79 -14.26
N VAL A 116 6.20 -6.69 -14.37
CA VAL A 116 4.79 -6.59 -13.97
C VAL A 116 3.88 -7.46 -14.82
N LYS A 117 4.07 -7.51 -16.14
CA LYS A 117 3.33 -8.44 -17.01
C LYS A 117 3.45 -9.89 -16.52
N LYS A 118 4.66 -10.33 -16.17
CA LYS A 118 4.90 -11.69 -15.66
C LYS A 118 4.24 -11.94 -14.30
N VAL A 119 4.22 -10.93 -13.42
CA VAL A 119 3.51 -11.00 -12.14
C VAL A 119 2.00 -11.12 -12.37
N ILE A 120 1.41 -10.30 -13.24
CA ILE A 120 -0.02 -10.38 -13.57
C ILE A 120 -0.39 -11.76 -14.14
N GLN A 121 0.46 -12.34 -15.01
CA GLN A 121 0.28 -13.70 -15.52
C GLN A 121 0.36 -14.75 -14.40
N TYR A 122 1.34 -14.65 -13.51
CA TYR A 122 1.46 -15.55 -12.36
C TYR A 122 0.20 -15.52 -11.49
N LEU A 123 -0.35 -14.35 -11.24
CA LEU A 123 -1.52 -14.19 -10.37
C LEU A 123 -2.79 -14.69 -11.02
N TYR A 124 -2.95 -14.43 -12.32
CA TYR A 124 -4.01 -15.05 -13.12
C TYR A 124 -3.97 -16.59 -13.00
N GLU A 125 -2.79 -17.19 -13.09
CA GLU A 125 -2.64 -18.66 -13.07
C GLU A 125 -2.74 -19.28 -11.67
N LYS A 126 -2.29 -18.58 -10.62
CA LYS A 126 -2.06 -19.16 -9.29
C LYS A 126 -2.97 -18.62 -8.19
N GLU A 127 -3.40 -17.36 -8.30
CA GLU A 127 -4.02 -16.65 -7.17
C GLU A 127 -5.37 -16.02 -7.51
N LEU A 128 -5.77 -16.02 -8.78
CA LEU A 128 -6.97 -15.32 -9.27
C LEU A 128 -8.23 -15.66 -8.48
N HIS A 129 -8.42 -16.93 -8.13
CA HIS A 129 -9.62 -17.40 -7.42
C HIS A 129 -9.49 -17.37 -5.90
N ASN A 130 -8.32 -17.03 -5.36
CA ASN A 130 -8.05 -17.03 -3.93
C ASN A 130 -8.29 -15.65 -3.29
N PHE A 131 -8.29 -14.57 -4.10
CA PHE A 131 -8.38 -13.20 -3.61
C PHE A 131 -9.36 -12.36 -4.45
N ASP A 132 -9.91 -11.31 -3.84
CA ASP A 132 -10.79 -10.34 -4.48
C ASP A 132 -10.02 -9.22 -5.15
N TRP A 133 -8.89 -8.84 -4.56
CA TRP A 133 -8.13 -7.66 -4.93
C TRP A 133 -6.64 -7.95 -4.93
N PHE A 134 -5.94 -7.29 -5.84
CA PHE A 134 -4.51 -7.44 -6.01
C PHE A 134 -3.84 -6.08 -6.03
N LEU A 135 -3.04 -5.81 -4.99
CA LEU A 135 -2.31 -4.56 -4.80
C LEU A 135 -0.88 -4.69 -5.32
N LYS A 136 -0.50 -3.82 -6.25
CA LYS A 136 0.90 -3.51 -6.57
C LYS A 136 1.41 -2.44 -5.63
N ALA A 137 2.55 -2.71 -5.01
CA ALA A 137 3.28 -1.73 -4.19
C ALA A 137 4.78 -1.75 -4.53
N ASP A 138 5.49 -0.71 -4.12
CA ASP A 138 6.96 -0.64 -4.14
C ASP A 138 7.52 -0.75 -2.72
N ASP A 139 8.78 -1.18 -2.59
CA ASP A 139 9.46 -1.36 -1.29
C ASP A 139 9.74 -0.05 -0.52
N ASP A 140 9.52 1.10 -1.13
CA ASP A 140 9.59 2.44 -0.53
C ASP A 140 8.20 3.10 -0.43
N SER A 141 7.17 2.29 -0.25
CA SER A 141 5.80 2.73 0.01
C SER A 141 5.33 2.32 1.40
N TYR A 142 4.48 3.15 2.02
CA TYR A 142 3.72 2.78 3.21
C TYR A 142 2.23 2.68 2.88
N PHE A 143 1.56 1.59 3.30
CA PHE A 143 0.12 1.41 3.11
C PHE A 143 -0.64 1.29 4.42
N ILE A 144 -1.78 1.98 4.50
CA ILE A 144 -2.81 1.78 5.53
C ILE A 144 -3.86 0.84 4.93
N ILE A 145 -3.63 -0.45 5.16
CA ILE A 145 -4.28 -1.56 4.46
C ILE A 145 -5.77 -1.72 4.87
N GLU A 146 -6.11 -1.24 6.05
CA GLU A 146 -7.46 -1.10 6.60
C GLU A 146 -8.27 -0.04 5.82
N ASN A 147 -7.65 1.13 5.56
CA ASN A 147 -8.26 2.17 4.75
C ASN A 147 -8.45 1.70 3.31
N LEU A 148 -7.50 0.92 2.78
CA LEU A 148 -7.65 0.29 1.48
C LEU A 148 -8.86 -0.64 1.46
N ARG A 149 -9.02 -1.54 2.44
CA ARG A 149 -10.20 -2.42 2.51
C ARG A 149 -11.50 -1.64 2.62
N TYR A 150 -11.52 -0.56 3.38
CA TYR A 150 -12.70 0.30 3.46
C TYR A 150 -13.09 0.87 2.09
N LEU A 151 -12.12 1.36 1.30
CA LEU A 151 -12.38 1.79 -0.07
C LEU A 151 -12.90 0.63 -0.94
N LEU A 152 -12.19 -0.51 -0.92
CA LEU A 152 -12.50 -1.67 -1.77
C LEU A 152 -13.85 -2.33 -1.43
N SER A 153 -14.29 -2.28 -0.18
CA SER A 153 -15.59 -2.81 0.27
C SER A 153 -16.80 -2.18 -0.43
N LYS A 154 -16.60 -1.02 -1.07
CA LYS A 154 -17.64 -0.27 -1.81
C LYS A 154 -17.73 -0.68 -3.27
N HIS A 155 -16.91 -1.63 -3.71
CA HIS A 155 -16.78 -2.05 -5.10
C HIS A 155 -16.92 -3.56 -5.25
N ASP A 156 -17.39 -3.99 -6.42
CA ASP A 156 -17.60 -5.39 -6.76
C ASP A 156 -16.35 -5.95 -7.47
N PRO A 157 -15.61 -6.92 -6.87
CA PRO A 157 -14.40 -7.48 -7.45
C PRO A 157 -14.66 -8.36 -8.69
N SER A 158 -15.93 -8.67 -9.00
CA SER A 158 -16.34 -9.32 -10.25
C SER A 158 -16.45 -8.35 -11.44
N LYS A 159 -16.23 -7.04 -11.20
CA LYS A 159 -16.11 -6.03 -12.26
C LYS A 159 -14.65 -5.73 -12.51
N GLY A 160 -14.28 -5.51 -13.77
CA GLY A 160 -12.91 -5.16 -14.16
C GLY A 160 -12.56 -3.75 -13.72
N LEU A 161 -12.02 -3.60 -12.51
CA LEU A 161 -11.68 -2.33 -11.88
C LEU A 161 -10.16 -2.17 -11.68
N TYR A 162 -9.71 -0.93 -11.85
CA TYR A 162 -8.34 -0.44 -11.65
C TYR A 162 -8.36 0.84 -10.79
N LEU A 163 -7.68 0.82 -9.65
CA LEU A 163 -7.73 1.87 -8.63
C LEU A 163 -6.32 2.34 -8.27
N GLY A 164 -6.17 3.61 -7.90
CA GLY A 164 -4.90 4.20 -7.47
C GLY A 164 -4.94 5.73 -7.56
N TYR A 165 -3.77 6.36 -7.65
CA TYR A 165 -3.65 7.80 -7.92
C TYR A 165 -3.71 8.07 -9.43
N ALA A 166 -4.77 8.71 -9.92
CA ALA A 166 -4.98 8.90 -11.34
C ALA A 166 -4.06 9.97 -11.95
N LEU A 167 -3.29 9.57 -12.95
CA LEU A 167 -2.50 10.44 -13.83
C LEU A 167 -3.14 10.46 -15.22
N GLU A 168 -3.25 11.66 -15.78
CA GLU A 168 -3.79 11.90 -17.12
C GLU A 168 -3.11 13.15 -17.71
N PRO A 169 -1.80 13.08 -18.03
CA PRO A 169 -1.02 14.24 -18.46
C PRO A 169 -1.62 14.93 -19.69
N GLU A 170 -1.90 16.22 -19.57
CA GLU A 170 -2.50 17.03 -20.65
C GLU A 170 -1.54 17.23 -21.83
N VAL A 171 -0.23 17.06 -21.60
CA VAL A 171 0.84 17.33 -22.58
C VAL A 171 0.82 16.35 -23.76
N TYR A 172 0.16 15.19 -23.63
CA TYR A 172 0.07 14.20 -24.70
C TYR A 172 -1.27 14.33 -25.44
N SER A 173 -1.21 14.49 -26.76
CA SER A 173 -2.36 14.71 -27.66
C SER A 173 -3.42 13.58 -27.66
N LYS A 174 -3.14 12.47 -26.98
CA LYS A 174 -4.03 11.34 -26.71
C LYS A 174 -3.80 10.89 -25.27
N SER A 175 -4.18 11.72 -24.30
CA SER A 175 -3.97 11.41 -22.90
C SER A 175 -4.62 10.06 -22.55
N VAL A 176 -3.87 9.25 -21.83
CA VAL A 176 -4.31 7.95 -21.32
C VAL A 176 -4.33 8.10 -19.82
N LEU A 177 -5.47 7.77 -19.20
CA LEU A 177 -5.55 7.68 -17.76
C LEU A 177 -4.83 6.41 -17.29
N TYR A 178 -3.91 6.56 -16.36
CA TYR A 178 -3.21 5.47 -15.69
C TYR A 178 -3.09 5.75 -14.19
N MET A 179 -2.77 4.74 -13.38
CA MET A 179 -2.54 4.95 -11.95
C MET A 179 -1.05 5.05 -11.69
N SER A 180 -0.59 6.03 -10.91
CA SER A 180 0.82 6.19 -10.58
C SER A 180 1.42 4.90 -10.01
N GLY A 181 2.55 4.47 -10.57
CA GLY A 181 3.23 3.26 -10.11
C GLY A 181 3.72 3.34 -8.67
N GLY A 182 4.30 4.48 -8.27
CA GLY A 182 4.86 4.69 -6.93
C GLY A 182 3.79 4.83 -5.84
N ALA A 183 2.66 5.46 -6.14
CA ALA A 183 1.52 5.47 -5.21
C ALA A 183 0.94 4.08 -4.97
N GLY A 184 1.27 3.12 -5.84
CA GLY A 184 0.67 1.81 -5.95
C GLY A 184 -0.71 1.85 -6.62
N TYR A 185 -1.14 0.68 -7.06
CA TYR A 185 -2.42 0.51 -7.73
C TYR A 185 -3.01 -0.86 -7.47
N VAL A 186 -4.33 -0.95 -7.58
CA VAL A 186 -5.09 -2.15 -7.27
C VAL A 186 -5.89 -2.58 -8.47
N PHE A 187 -5.84 -3.87 -8.78
CA PHE A 187 -6.77 -4.53 -9.67
C PHE A 187 -7.75 -5.38 -8.88
N SER A 188 -9.02 -5.32 -9.28
CA SER A 188 -9.98 -6.37 -8.97
C SER A 188 -9.57 -7.72 -9.57
N ARG A 189 -10.11 -8.81 -9.04
CA ARG A 189 -10.00 -10.15 -9.63
C ARG A 189 -10.37 -10.17 -11.11
N GLU A 190 -11.53 -9.61 -11.46
CA GLU A 190 -11.93 -9.52 -12.87
C GLU A 190 -10.97 -8.63 -13.69
N GLY A 191 -10.38 -7.60 -13.08
CA GLY A 191 -9.35 -6.77 -13.71
C GLY A 191 -8.13 -7.58 -14.13
N ILE A 192 -7.58 -8.42 -13.24
CA ILE A 192 -6.46 -9.33 -13.57
C ILE A 192 -6.85 -10.27 -14.71
N ARG A 193 -8.07 -10.85 -14.65
CA ARG A 193 -8.58 -11.74 -15.70
C ARG A 193 -8.60 -11.07 -17.07
N LEU A 194 -9.15 -9.86 -17.16
CA LEU A 194 -9.23 -9.09 -18.40
C LEU A 194 -7.86 -8.68 -18.93
N MET A 195 -6.95 -8.22 -18.06
CA MET A 195 -5.59 -7.87 -18.44
C MET A 195 -4.88 -9.02 -19.17
N VAL A 196 -5.06 -10.25 -18.69
CA VAL A 196 -4.48 -11.44 -19.32
C VAL A 196 -5.24 -11.87 -20.56
N GLU A 197 -6.55 -12.15 -20.44
CA GLU A 197 -7.33 -12.75 -21.53
C GLU A 197 -7.58 -11.81 -22.71
N LYS A 198 -7.82 -10.52 -22.44
CA LYS A 198 -8.17 -9.52 -23.45
C LYS A 198 -7.02 -8.57 -23.77
N GLY A 199 -5.98 -8.55 -22.94
CA GLY A 199 -4.76 -7.77 -23.17
C GLY A 199 -3.61 -8.65 -23.69
N TYR A 200 -2.94 -9.36 -22.79
CA TYR A 200 -1.69 -10.05 -23.09
C TYR A 200 -1.82 -11.27 -24.02
N ASN A 201 -2.82 -12.13 -23.81
CA ASN A 201 -2.97 -13.38 -24.57
C ASN A 201 -3.31 -13.14 -26.05
N VAL A 202 -4.00 -12.04 -26.34
CA VAL A 202 -4.37 -11.64 -27.71
C VAL A 202 -3.35 -10.68 -28.33
N GLY A 203 -2.23 -10.39 -27.65
CA GLY A 203 -1.18 -9.51 -28.13
C GLY A 203 -1.57 -8.04 -28.26
N ALA A 204 -2.67 -7.61 -27.61
CA ALA A 204 -3.15 -6.23 -27.69
C ALA A 204 -2.32 -5.29 -26.80
N CYS A 205 -1.78 -5.80 -25.70
CA CYS A 205 -0.86 -5.05 -24.83
C CYS A 205 0.60 -5.30 -25.24
N LYS A 206 1.34 -4.22 -25.48
CA LYS A 206 2.74 -4.29 -25.90
C LYS A 206 3.65 -4.53 -24.71
N GLU A 207 4.73 -5.28 -24.92
CA GLU A 207 5.92 -5.13 -24.08
C GLU A 207 6.67 -3.91 -24.60
N SER A 208 6.99 -2.96 -23.71
CA SER A 208 7.82 -1.81 -24.06
C SER A 208 8.84 -1.55 -22.95
N THR A 209 9.79 -0.67 -23.26
CA THR A 209 10.77 -0.13 -22.29
C THR A 209 10.34 1.25 -21.78
N ASP A 210 9.08 1.62 -21.96
CA ASP A 210 8.51 2.88 -21.46
C ASP A 210 8.24 2.80 -19.94
N PHE A 211 7.57 3.83 -19.42
CA PHE A 211 7.11 3.89 -18.04
C PHE A 211 6.08 2.78 -17.75
N GLU A 212 6.35 1.98 -16.72
CA GLU A 212 5.52 0.83 -16.33
C GLU A 212 4.04 1.21 -16.21
N ASP A 213 3.77 2.21 -15.39
CA ASP A 213 2.43 2.61 -15.00
C ASP A 213 1.60 3.11 -16.19
N LEU A 214 2.23 3.88 -17.09
CA LEU A 214 1.63 4.31 -18.34
C LEU A 214 1.24 3.12 -19.23
N GLU A 215 2.12 2.13 -19.39
CA GLU A 215 1.84 0.95 -20.22
C GLU A 215 0.78 0.03 -19.59
N ILE A 216 0.80 -0.11 -18.27
CA ILE A 216 -0.25 -0.83 -17.55
C ILE A 216 -1.60 -0.13 -17.71
N GLY A 217 -1.67 1.21 -17.63
CA GLY A 217 -2.90 1.96 -17.88
C GLY A 217 -3.40 1.88 -19.32
N LYS A 218 -2.49 1.94 -20.31
CA LYS A 218 -2.83 1.69 -21.73
C LYS A 218 -3.42 0.30 -21.91
N CYS A 219 -2.79 -0.71 -21.32
CA CYS A 219 -3.24 -2.09 -21.40
C CYS A 219 -4.61 -2.28 -20.71
N ALA A 220 -4.80 -1.70 -19.52
CA ALA A 220 -6.07 -1.72 -18.79
C ALA A 220 -7.21 -1.16 -19.65
N LYS A 221 -6.99 -0.01 -20.30
CA LYS A 221 -7.96 0.59 -21.23
C LYS A 221 -8.28 -0.33 -22.41
N ILE A 222 -7.27 -0.95 -23.03
CA ILE A 222 -7.43 -1.88 -24.15
C ILE A 222 -8.19 -3.13 -23.73
N ALA A 223 -7.88 -3.68 -22.55
CA ALA A 223 -8.49 -4.89 -22.01
C ALA A 223 -9.92 -4.67 -21.46
N GLY A 224 -10.41 -3.43 -21.44
CA GLY A 224 -11.74 -3.08 -20.93
C GLY A 224 -11.81 -2.98 -19.40
N VAL A 225 -10.68 -2.80 -18.73
CA VAL A 225 -10.61 -2.55 -17.29
C VAL A 225 -10.90 -1.06 -17.02
N THR A 226 -11.81 -0.80 -16.08
CA THR A 226 -12.32 0.54 -15.77
C THR A 226 -11.52 1.17 -14.64
N ALA A 227 -11.01 2.38 -14.89
CA ALA A 227 -10.40 3.20 -13.84
C ALA A 227 -11.46 3.78 -12.89
N VAL A 228 -11.20 3.71 -11.58
CA VAL A 228 -12.11 4.20 -10.54
C VAL A 228 -11.54 5.46 -9.91
N ASN A 229 -12.41 6.45 -9.63
CA ASN A 229 -12.02 7.59 -8.80
C ASN A 229 -11.92 7.16 -7.33
N THR A 230 -10.76 7.39 -6.73
CA THR A 230 -10.42 6.98 -5.36
C THR A 230 -10.40 8.15 -4.38
N THR A 231 -10.70 9.38 -4.82
CA THR A 231 -10.77 10.54 -3.92
C THR A 231 -11.90 10.38 -2.92
N ASP A 232 -11.75 11.00 -1.76
CA ASP A 232 -12.86 11.12 -0.83
C ASP A 232 -13.90 12.16 -1.28
N LYS A 233 -14.95 12.34 -0.48
CA LYS A 233 -16.06 13.26 -0.78
C LYS A 233 -15.69 14.75 -0.79
N PHE A 234 -14.47 15.12 -0.40
CA PHE A 234 -13.93 16.49 -0.51
C PHE A 234 -12.92 16.61 -1.64
N ASP A 235 -12.89 15.62 -2.54
CA ASP A 235 -11.94 15.50 -3.63
C ASP A 235 -10.50 15.55 -3.10
N ARG A 236 -10.23 14.84 -2.00
CA ARG A 236 -8.88 14.67 -1.44
C ARG A 236 -8.37 13.29 -1.77
N GLU A 237 -7.09 13.22 -2.04
CA GLU A 237 -6.45 12.03 -2.57
C GLU A 237 -6.29 10.98 -1.46
N THR A 238 -6.48 9.71 -1.82
CA THR A 238 -6.27 8.58 -0.90
C THR A 238 -4.94 7.89 -1.16
N PHE A 239 -4.48 7.85 -2.40
CA PHE A 239 -3.16 7.37 -2.79
C PHE A 239 -2.22 8.57 -2.98
N HIS A 240 -0.93 8.45 -2.65
CA HIS A 240 0.00 9.59 -2.77
C HIS A 240 1.32 9.14 -3.44
N PRO A 241 1.66 9.69 -4.62
CA PRO A 241 2.85 9.30 -5.39
C PRO A 241 4.16 9.92 -4.90
N ASP A 242 4.13 10.70 -3.83
CA ASP A 242 5.29 11.31 -3.19
C ASP A 242 5.16 11.19 -1.65
N HIS A 243 6.16 11.67 -0.93
CA HIS A 243 6.21 11.59 0.53
C HIS A 243 5.14 12.49 1.17
N LEU A 244 4.58 12.14 2.33
CA LEU A 244 3.58 12.97 3.04
C LEU A 244 4.04 14.43 3.25
N LYS A 245 5.35 14.62 3.42
CA LYS A 245 5.97 15.95 3.58
C LYS A 245 5.81 16.85 2.34
N ASP A 246 5.67 16.25 1.16
CA ASP A 246 5.51 16.94 -0.12
C ASP A 246 4.04 17.32 -0.38
N PHE A 247 3.15 16.96 0.55
CA PHE A 247 1.71 17.26 0.47
C PHE A 247 1.23 18.09 1.67
N LEU A 248 1.60 17.69 2.88
CA LEU A 248 1.04 18.27 4.11
C LEU A 248 1.73 19.59 4.51
N PRO A 249 3.05 19.63 4.78
CA PRO A 249 3.76 20.89 5.04
C PRO A 249 4.23 21.60 3.76
N GLY A 250 4.51 20.86 2.68
CA GLY A 250 4.96 21.40 1.39
C GLY A 250 3.84 21.50 0.35
N PRO A 251 3.99 22.38 -0.67
CA PRO A 251 3.12 22.29 -1.84
C PRO A 251 3.43 20.99 -2.61
N PRO A 252 2.44 20.38 -3.29
CA PRO A 252 2.67 19.27 -4.19
C PRO A 252 3.77 19.59 -5.19
N GLN A 253 4.62 18.60 -5.47
CA GLN A 253 5.73 18.76 -6.39
C GLN A 253 5.26 19.22 -7.78
N ASP A 254 6.07 20.03 -8.46
CA ASP A 254 5.67 20.66 -9.72
C ASP A 254 5.28 19.66 -10.81
N TRP A 255 5.91 18.48 -10.84
CA TRP A 255 5.58 17.45 -11.81
C TRP A 255 4.10 17.01 -11.69
N LEU A 256 3.54 16.91 -10.48
CA LEU A 256 2.13 16.51 -10.30
C LEU A 256 1.16 17.48 -10.96
N LYS A 257 1.51 18.77 -11.06
CA LYS A 257 0.65 19.78 -11.69
C LYS A 257 0.41 19.51 -13.18
N TYR A 258 1.32 18.79 -13.84
CA TYR A 258 1.24 18.48 -15.27
C TYR A 258 0.70 17.08 -15.57
N TYR A 259 0.77 16.17 -14.59
CA TYR A 259 0.45 14.76 -14.78
C TYR A 259 -0.81 14.31 -14.05
N ALA A 260 -1.12 14.89 -12.89
CA ALA A 260 -2.27 14.48 -12.10
C ALA A 260 -3.57 14.80 -12.84
N LYS A 261 -4.49 13.83 -12.85
CA LYS A 261 -5.83 14.02 -13.41
C LYS A 261 -6.61 15.08 -12.64
N ASN A 262 -6.51 15.02 -11.31
CA ASN A 262 -7.08 16.01 -10.41
C ASN A 262 -5.98 17.01 -10.03
N LYS A 263 -6.35 18.29 -9.88
CA LYS A 263 -5.38 19.29 -9.42
C LYS A 263 -4.89 18.93 -8.00
N PRO A 264 -3.57 18.72 -7.81
CA PRO A 264 -3.06 18.30 -6.52
C PRO A 264 -3.21 19.43 -5.49
N LYS A 265 -3.67 19.08 -4.29
CA LYS A 265 -3.86 20.00 -3.16
C LYS A 265 -2.74 19.80 -2.14
N GLY A 266 -2.30 20.89 -1.51
CA GLY A 266 -1.37 20.87 -0.38
C GLY A 266 -2.07 21.19 0.94
N GLY A 267 -1.36 21.09 2.05
CA GLY A 267 -1.90 21.44 3.37
C GLY A 267 -2.93 20.43 3.88
N PRO A 268 -3.85 20.86 4.76
CA PRO A 268 -4.88 19.97 5.34
C PRO A 268 -5.80 19.30 4.31
N ASP A 269 -5.93 19.87 3.11
CA ASP A 269 -6.76 19.37 2.03
C ASP A 269 -6.02 18.43 1.07
N CYS A 270 -4.72 18.18 1.28
CA CYS A 270 -3.98 17.25 0.42
C CYS A 270 -4.54 15.84 0.46
N CYS A 271 -4.92 15.43 1.65
CA CYS A 271 -4.88 14.03 2.02
C CYS A 271 -6.19 13.65 2.69
N SER A 272 -6.77 12.55 2.23
CA SER A 272 -7.96 12.01 2.85
C SER A 272 -7.71 11.67 4.33
N GLN A 273 -8.76 11.75 5.15
CA GLN A 273 -8.72 11.15 6.49
C GLN A 273 -8.53 9.64 6.45
N TYR A 274 -8.88 9.02 5.33
CA TYR A 274 -8.65 7.60 5.05
C TYR A 274 -7.57 7.46 3.97
N SER A 275 -6.45 8.18 4.10
CA SER A 275 -5.28 7.98 3.23
C SER A 275 -4.86 6.51 3.22
N ILE A 276 -4.52 6.02 2.05
CA ILE A 276 -4.18 4.63 1.76
C ILE A 276 -2.69 4.46 1.60
N SER A 277 -2.01 5.33 0.85
CA SER A 277 -0.59 5.14 0.56
C SER A 277 0.21 6.43 0.49
N PHE A 278 1.51 6.29 0.76
CA PHE A 278 2.54 7.32 0.54
C PHE A 278 3.79 6.67 -0.05
N HIS A 279 4.43 7.36 -1.02
CA HIS A 279 5.61 6.86 -1.75
C HIS A 279 6.89 7.59 -1.34
N ARG A 280 8.04 7.12 -1.83
CA ARG A 280 9.38 7.64 -1.55
C ARG A 280 9.71 7.67 -0.05
N MET A 281 9.21 6.68 0.67
CA MET A 281 9.42 6.51 2.10
C MET A 281 10.79 5.85 2.33
N SER A 282 11.62 6.42 3.19
CA SER A 282 12.78 5.67 3.70
C SER A 282 12.31 4.52 4.59
N TYR A 283 13.17 3.53 4.83
CA TYR A 283 12.83 2.44 5.77
C TYR A 283 12.56 3.00 7.18
N GLN A 284 13.21 4.11 7.56
CA GLN A 284 12.94 4.81 8.81
C GLN A 284 11.54 5.44 8.81
N ASP A 285 11.14 6.08 7.71
CA ASP A 285 9.80 6.68 7.60
C ASP A 285 8.71 5.61 7.71
N ILE A 286 8.91 4.44 7.08
CA ILE A 286 7.99 3.28 7.17
C ILE A 286 7.82 2.84 8.63
N LEU A 287 8.94 2.67 9.36
CA LEU A 287 8.91 2.25 10.77
C LEU A 287 8.27 3.32 11.68
N ILE A 288 8.55 4.61 11.42
CA ILE A 288 7.96 5.73 12.16
C ILE A 288 6.46 5.79 11.93
N PHE A 289 5.99 5.69 10.68
CA PHE A 289 4.57 5.69 10.35
C PHE A 289 3.85 4.54 11.04
N ASP A 290 4.41 3.33 11.00
CA ASP A 290 3.84 2.17 11.70
C ASP A 290 3.77 2.39 13.21
N HIS A 291 4.83 2.93 13.82
CA HIS A 291 4.84 3.21 15.24
C HIS A 291 3.77 4.23 15.64
N LEU A 292 3.63 5.31 14.88
CA LEU A 292 2.67 6.38 15.17
C LEU A 292 1.22 5.94 14.95
N LEU A 293 0.97 5.08 13.95
CA LEU A 293 -0.38 4.62 13.61
C LEU A 293 -0.85 3.44 14.47
N TYR A 294 0.04 2.49 14.78
CA TYR A 294 -0.36 1.20 15.35
C TYR A 294 0.27 0.87 16.70
N LYS A 295 1.26 1.64 17.17
CA LYS A 295 1.95 1.38 18.45
C LYS A 295 1.82 2.54 19.43
N THR A 296 1.33 3.68 18.98
CA THR A 296 1.13 4.89 19.79
C THR A 296 -0.34 5.05 20.13
N ASN A 297 -0.65 5.08 21.43
CA ASN A 297 -1.98 5.44 21.92
C ASN A 297 -1.95 6.85 22.50
N VAL A 298 -2.94 7.67 22.15
CA VAL A 298 -3.15 8.99 22.77
C VAL A 298 -4.18 8.82 23.89
N TYR A 299 -3.72 8.82 25.13
CA TYR A 299 -4.59 8.65 26.29
C TYR A 299 -5.75 9.67 26.30
N GLY A 300 -6.98 9.19 26.50
CA GLY A 300 -8.19 10.02 26.55
C GLY A 300 -8.79 10.37 25.17
N ARG A 301 -8.12 10.06 24.06
CA ARG A 301 -8.68 10.23 22.71
C ARG A 301 -9.58 9.03 22.37
N ARG A 302 -10.89 9.18 22.53
CA ARG A 302 -11.87 8.16 22.10
C ARG A 302 -11.88 8.08 20.57
N ASN A 303 -11.76 6.88 20.00
CA ASN A 303 -12.06 6.62 18.58
C ASN A 303 -13.43 7.21 18.26
N LEU A 304 -13.53 7.91 17.13
CA LEU A 304 -14.72 8.61 16.62
C LEU A 304 -15.83 7.60 16.32
N ARG A 305 -16.47 7.04 17.35
CA ARG A 305 -17.54 6.03 17.24
C ARG A 305 -18.89 6.63 16.86
N ASN A 306 -19.06 7.95 16.75
CA ASN A 306 -20.34 8.59 16.45
C ASN A 306 -20.21 9.78 15.49
N ASP A 307 -20.68 9.61 14.24
CA ASP A 307 -21.53 10.51 13.45
C ASP A 307 -21.33 12.04 13.50
N THR A 308 -20.10 12.47 13.69
CA THR A 308 -19.63 13.62 12.93
C THR A 308 -18.94 13.06 11.71
N ASP A 309 -19.51 13.28 10.55
CA ASP A 309 -18.64 13.65 9.44
C ASP A 309 -17.59 14.63 10.01
N VAL A 310 -16.30 14.27 10.04
CA VAL A 310 -15.29 15.23 10.53
C VAL A 310 -15.22 16.46 9.61
N PHE A 311 -15.94 16.42 8.47
CA PHE A 311 -16.11 17.48 7.50
C PHE A 311 -17.59 17.82 7.24
N LYS A 312 -18.39 18.07 8.29
CA LYS A 312 -19.77 18.56 8.07
C LYS A 312 -19.78 19.85 7.24
N VAL A 313 -20.51 19.83 6.13
CA VAL A 313 -20.98 21.04 5.42
C VAL A 313 -21.87 21.84 6.37
N ARG A 314 -21.52 23.09 6.66
CA ARG A 314 -22.49 24.04 7.22
C ARG A 314 -23.49 24.39 6.12
N GLN A 315 -24.75 24.01 6.30
CA GLN A 315 -25.83 24.71 5.62
C GLN A 315 -26.02 26.06 6.32
N SER A 316 -25.70 27.13 5.60
CA SER A 316 -26.34 28.44 5.71
C SER A 316 -26.27 29.12 4.36
#